data_AF-A0A7S1ZXN4-F1
#
_entry.id   AF-A0A7S1ZXN4-F1
#
_cell.length_a   1.000
_cell.length_b   1.000
_cell.length_c   1.000
_cell.angle_alpha   90.00
_cell.angle_beta   90.00
_cell.angle_gamma   90.00
#
_symmetry.space_group_name_H-M   'P 1'
#
loop_
_entity.id
_entity.type
_entity.pdbx_description
1 polymer ?
#
loop_
_entity_poly.entity_id
_entity_poly.type
_entity_poly.pdbx_seq_one_letter_code
_entity_poly.pdbx_strand_id
1 'polypeptide(L)'
;ERYVPFSTYLSPPTPLTTNNADLLSSMMGKSGHGKKKRSSLTNQIETEGKDDGPIVIEHLISSLSSQLMLFALCESMDEAMSIADVIVSDCDASSDNLVEHVAALLAEYFEDQVTYEQAVNITRSAIGLTSTPLTPSSDGANETREQMEHNNESDEDASLSLSDNEEYIAEGECELCEREIKLTRHHLIPKSTWKKIRQRIQTASNAMAENNTNKARIVLGDVLFAEIPHDILNDPSLSKGFLNKTCDLCRPCHTQVHTLHDEMVLAEKYPTVEKLLEDEEIVKFAKWANKQKCGKYSLSR
;
A
#
# COMPACT_ATOMS: atom_id res chain seq x y z
N GLU A 1 22.68 10.31 49.98
CA GLU A 1 23.92 10.92 49.48
C GLU A 1 24.61 10.00 48.48
N ARG A 2 24.61 10.39 47.20
CA ARG A 2 25.75 10.38 46.26
C ARG A 2 25.19 10.65 44.87
N TYR A 3 24.96 11.95 44.68
CA TYR A 3 24.73 12.62 43.41
C TYR A 3 26.07 12.77 42.70
N VAL A 4 26.18 12.33 41.45
CA VAL A 4 27.30 12.66 40.55
C VAL A 4 26.71 13.17 39.24
N PRO A 5 26.99 14.42 38.84
CA PRO A 5 26.47 15.02 37.62
C PRO A 5 27.46 14.82 36.46
N PHE A 6 26.97 14.62 35.23
CA PHE A 6 27.80 14.77 34.05
C PHE A 6 27.13 15.66 32.99
N SER A 7 27.59 16.91 33.04
CA SER A 7 27.74 17.91 31.99
C SER A 7 27.40 17.51 30.54
N THR A 8 26.40 18.22 30.02
CA THR A 8 26.34 18.86 28.68
C THR A 8 27.50 18.61 27.72
N TYR A 9 27.17 18.04 26.55
CA TYR A 9 27.63 18.51 25.23
C TYR A 9 26.56 18.17 24.18
N LEU A 10 25.75 19.16 23.82
CA LEU A 10 25.12 19.20 22.51
C LEU A 10 26.21 19.54 21.49
N SER A 11 26.23 18.82 20.38
CA SER A 11 26.72 19.33 19.10
C SER A 11 25.79 18.84 17.99
N PRO A 12 25.35 19.72 17.09
CA PRO A 12 24.38 19.40 16.03
C PRO A 12 25.06 18.66 14.86
N PRO A 13 24.34 17.80 14.12
CA PRO A 13 24.86 17.22 12.89
C PRO A 13 24.90 18.29 11.78
N THR A 14 26.08 18.48 11.19
CA THR A 14 26.28 19.28 9.97
C THR A 14 25.75 18.51 8.75
N PRO A 15 25.15 19.20 7.76
CA PRO A 15 24.60 18.57 6.57
C PRO A 15 25.71 18.13 5.60
N LEU A 16 25.70 16.87 5.19
CA LEU A 16 26.50 16.39 4.07
C LEU A 16 25.74 16.67 2.77
N THR A 17 26.17 17.71 2.07
CA THR A 17 25.91 17.89 0.64
C THR A 17 26.97 17.11 -0.13
N THR A 18 26.58 16.06 -0.84
CA THR A 18 27.39 15.51 -1.93
C THR A 18 26.47 15.17 -3.09
N ASN A 19 26.64 15.98 -4.15
CA ASN A 19 26.14 15.74 -5.49
C ASN A 19 26.60 14.36 -5.96
N ASN A 20 25.66 13.49 -6.34
CA ASN A 20 25.95 12.25 -7.07
C ASN A 20 25.57 12.45 -8.54
N ALA A 21 26.31 13.30 -9.23
CA ALA A 21 26.53 13.19 -10.67
C ALA A 21 27.98 12.74 -10.81
N ASP A 22 28.23 11.42 -10.90
CA ASP A 22 29.48 10.81 -11.42
C ASP A 22 29.60 9.29 -11.14
N LEU A 23 28.52 8.51 -11.32
CA LEU A 23 28.63 7.04 -11.37
C LEU A 23 27.75 6.44 -12.48
N LEU A 24 28.03 6.78 -13.74
CA LEU A 24 27.53 6.02 -14.90
C LEU A 24 28.42 6.25 -16.14
N SER A 25 29.62 5.66 -16.12
CA SER A 25 30.54 5.64 -17.26
C SER A 25 31.21 4.28 -17.49
N SER A 26 30.51 3.16 -17.20
CA SER A 26 31.15 1.84 -17.34
C SER A 26 30.35 0.72 -18.02
N MET A 27 29.27 0.98 -18.77
CA MET A 27 28.61 -0.08 -19.56
C MET A 27 28.11 0.35 -20.96
N MET A 28 28.90 1.11 -21.72
CA MET A 28 28.70 1.25 -23.16
C MET A 28 29.86 0.62 -23.95
N GLY A 29 29.55 -0.49 -24.64
CA GLY A 29 30.55 -1.33 -25.28
C GLY A 29 30.04 -2.27 -26.39
N LYS A 30 29.26 -1.72 -27.33
CA LYS A 30 29.22 -2.05 -28.78
C LYS A 30 28.79 -3.47 -29.24
N SER A 31 27.68 -3.52 -29.96
CA SER A 31 27.54 -4.11 -31.33
C SER A 31 26.08 -3.93 -31.77
N GLY A 32 25.68 -3.55 -32.97
CA GLY A 32 26.34 -3.16 -34.22
C GLY A 32 25.23 -2.64 -35.17
N HIS A 33 25.58 -1.68 -36.03
CA HIS A 33 24.66 -1.08 -37.00
C HIS A 33 24.08 -2.10 -37.98
N GLY A 34 22.76 -2.22 -38.03
CA GLY A 34 22.01 -2.86 -39.11
C GLY A 34 20.89 -1.96 -39.60
N LYS A 35 21.19 -1.06 -40.55
CA LYS A 35 20.17 -0.28 -41.27
C LYS A 35 19.22 -1.25 -41.97
N LYS A 36 17.96 -1.35 -41.53
CA LYS A 36 16.88 -1.96 -42.31
C LYS A 36 15.76 -0.95 -42.53
N LYS A 37 15.40 -0.83 -43.80
CA LYS A 37 14.48 0.12 -44.41
C LYS A 37 13.06 0.00 -43.84
N ARG A 38 12.37 1.13 -43.81
CA ARG A 38 10.91 1.24 -43.77
C ARG A 38 10.29 0.38 -44.88
N SER A 39 9.41 -0.54 -44.50
CA SER A 39 8.37 -1.13 -45.37
C SER A 39 7.14 -1.32 -44.48
N SER A 40 6.16 -0.43 -44.52
CA SER A 40 4.97 -0.59 -45.37
C SER A 40 4.42 -2.01 -45.28
N LEU A 41 3.60 -2.30 -44.28
CA LEU A 41 2.55 -3.30 -44.41
C LEU A 41 1.36 -2.87 -43.54
N THR A 42 0.38 -2.29 -44.23
CA THR A 42 -1.04 -2.30 -43.89
C THR A 42 -1.52 -3.68 -43.49
N ASN A 43 -2.32 -3.78 -42.42
CA ASN A 43 -3.40 -4.77 -42.20
C ASN A 43 -4.21 -4.25 -41.01
N GLN A 44 -5.31 -3.52 -41.22
CA GLN A 44 -6.67 -4.07 -41.40
C GLN A 44 -7.09 -5.04 -40.29
N ILE A 45 -7.71 -4.47 -39.26
CA ILE A 45 -8.68 -5.14 -38.40
C ILE A 45 -9.93 -4.26 -38.45
N GLU A 46 -10.99 -4.76 -39.10
CA GLU A 46 -12.29 -4.11 -39.16
C GLU A 46 -13.05 -4.38 -37.85
N THR A 47 -13.42 -3.31 -37.15
CA THR A 47 -14.35 -3.34 -36.02
C THR A 47 -15.70 -2.78 -36.50
N GLU A 48 -16.80 -3.45 -36.15
CA GLU A 48 -18.11 -2.83 -36.26
C GLU A 48 -18.36 -1.94 -35.04
N GLY A 49 -18.22 -0.63 -35.24
CA GLY A 49 -19.03 0.38 -34.59
C GLY A 49 -18.47 1.04 -33.33
N LYS A 50 -17.71 2.14 -33.52
CA LYS A 50 -18.12 3.54 -33.25
C LYS A 50 -16.89 4.40 -32.94
N ASP A 51 -16.55 5.25 -33.91
CA ASP A 51 -15.59 6.37 -33.94
C ASP A 51 -14.68 6.60 -32.72
N ASP A 52 -13.40 6.25 -32.86
CA ASP A 52 -12.22 7.09 -32.54
C ASP A 52 -11.00 6.56 -33.34
N GLY A 53 -10.27 7.46 -34.00
CA GLY A 53 -9.22 7.14 -34.98
C GLY A 53 -7.95 6.49 -34.40
N PRO A 54 -7.04 5.96 -35.24
CA PRO A 54 -5.81 5.32 -34.79
C PRO A 54 -4.94 6.34 -34.06
N ILE A 55 -4.59 6.08 -32.79
CA ILE A 55 -3.61 6.87 -32.04
C ILE A 55 -2.30 6.79 -32.81
N VAL A 56 -1.97 7.87 -33.52
CA VAL A 56 -0.73 7.98 -34.29
C VAL A 56 0.41 7.95 -33.27
N ILE A 57 1.35 7.02 -33.41
CA ILE A 57 2.51 6.82 -32.51
C ILE A 57 3.21 8.14 -32.15
N GLU A 58 3.28 9.08 -33.11
CA GLU A 58 3.83 10.44 -32.90
C GLU A 58 3.06 11.26 -31.84
N HIS A 59 1.75 11.09 -31.74
CA HIS A 59 0.92 11.76 -30.74
C HIS A 59 1.15 11.19 -29.33
N LEU A 60 1.44 9.89 -29.22
CA LEU A 60 1.78 9.26 -27.95
C LEU A 60 3.12 9.77 -27.42
N ILE A 61 4.13 9.90 -28.29
CA ILE A 61 5.46 10.45 -27.92
C ILE A 61 5.32 11.88 -27.39
N SER A 62 4.60 12.75 -28.12
CA SER A 62 4.40 14.15 -27.70
C SER A 62 3.58 14.29 -26.43
N SER A 63 2.61 13.40 -26.21
CA SER A 63 1.77 13.42 -25.01
C SER A 63 2.54 12.89 -23.80
N LEU A 64 3.32 11.83 -23.99
CA LEU A 64 4.16 11.26 -22.95
C LEU A 64 5.28 12.22 -22.53
N SER A 65 5.97 12.87 -23.47
CA SER A 65 6.99 13.87 -23.16
C SER A 65 6.44 15.04 -22.33
N SER A 66 5.20 15.47 -22.63
CA SER A 66 4.51 16.51 -21.85
C SER A 66 4.19 16.06 -20.42
N GLN A 67 3.82 14.79 -20.23
CA GLN A 67 3.57 14.22 -18.90
C GLN A 67 4.87 14.06 -18.10
N LEU A 68 5.98 13.63 -18.72
CA LEU A 68 7.27 13.54 -18.05
C LEU A 68 7.74 14.91 -17.51
N MET A 69 7.53 15.98 -18.28
CA MET A 69 7.78 17.35 -17.83
C MET A 69 6.86 17.77 -16.68
N LEU A 70 5.57 17.40 -16.72
CA LEU A 70 4.58 17.74 -15.69
C LEU A 70 4.89 17.08 -14.35
N PHE A 71 5.40 15.84 -14.38
CA PHE A 71 5.82 15.09 -13.19
C PHE A 71 7.25 15.44 -12.74
N ALA A 72 7.87 16.44 -13.36
CA ALA A 72 9.24 16.90 -13.07
C ALA A 72 10.29 15.78 -13.16
N LEU A 73 10.12 14.85 -14.11
CA LEU A 73 11.03 13.71 -14.34
C LEU A 73 12.17 14.04 -15.32
N CYS A 74 12.04 15.12 -16.09
CA CYS A 74 13.04 15.58 -17.04
C CYS A 74 13.31 17.08 -16.84
N GLU A 75 14.55 17.50 -17.08
CA GLU A 75 14.97 18.90 -16.93
C GLU A 75 14.64 19.73 -18.18
N SER A 76 14.48 19.07 -19.33
CA SER A 76 14.18 19.72 -20.61
C SER A 76 13.19 18.92 -21.45
N MET A 77 12.46 19.63 -22.33
CA MET A 77 11.51 19.00 -23.25
C MET A 77 12.21 18.10 -24.27
N ASP A 78 13.44 18.43 -24.68
CA ASP A 78 14.23 17.61 -25.61
C ASP A 78 14.62 16.26 -24.99
N GLU A 79 14.97 16.27 -23.69
CA GLU A 79 15.22 15.07 -22.90
C GLU A 79 13.94 14.23 -22.77
N ALA A 80 12.81 14.86 -22.41
CA ALA A 80 11.52 14.19 -22.30
C ALA A 80 11.05 13.55 -23.63
N MET A 81 11.31 14.22 -24.77
CA MET A 81 11.02 13.68 -26.11
C MET A 81 11.92 12.49 -26.45
N SER A 82 13.22 12.57 -26.13
CA SER A 82 14.15 11.46 -26.36
C SER A 82 13.79 10.23 -25.55
N ILE A 83 13.35 10.42 -24.29
CA ILE A 83 12.93 9.31 -23.42
C ILE A 83 11.62 8.71 -23.91
N ALA A 84 10.65 9.55 -24.25
CA ALA A 84 9.36 9.09 -24.79
C ALA A 84 9.51 8.31 -26.10
N ASP A 85 10.42 8.72 -27.00
CA ASP A 85 10.69 8.01 -28.26
C ASP A 85 11.29 6.62 -28.02
N VAL A 86 12.25 6.49 -27.09
CA VAL A 86 12.83 5.19 -26.71
C VAL A 86 11.76 4.26 -26.15
N ILE A 87 10.95 4.74 -25.20
CA ILE A 87 9.91 3.94 -24.54
C ILE A 87 8.82 3.50 -25.53
N VAL A 88 8.39 4.39 -26.43
CA VAL A 88 7.36 4.06 -27.43
C VAL A 88 7.92 3.18 -28.55
N SER A 89 9.21 3.32 -28.91
CA SER A 89 9.87 2.45 -29.89
C SER A 89 10.07 1.01 -29.37
N ASP A 90 10.32 0.86 -28.07
CA ASP A 90 10.49 -0.45 -27.42
C ASP A 90 9.14 -1.08 -27.04
N CYS A 91 8.04 -0.34 -27.20
CA CYS A 91 6.69 -0.83 -26.93
C CYS A 91 6.17 -1.71 -28.09
N ASP A 92 5.83 -2.97 -27.78
CA ASP A 92 5.17 -3.84 -28.74
C ASP A 92 3.68 -3.48 -28.87
N ALA A 93 3.36 -2.68 -29.89
CA ALA A 93 2.02 -2.20 -30.22
C ALA A 93 1.01 -3.31 -30.62
N SER A 94 1.42 -4.58 -30.57
CA SER A 94 0.55 -5.74 -30.82
C SER A 94 -0.11 -6.33 -29.58
N SER A 95 0.16 -5.78 -28.38
CA SER A 95 -0.43 -6.24 -27.12
C SER A 95 -1.71 -5.45 -26.76
N ASP A 96 -2.76 -6.15 -26.31
CA ASP A 96 -4.05 -5.58 -25.90
C ASP A 96 -3.97 -4.61 -24.68
N ASN A 97 -2.76 -4.37 -24.14
CA ASN A 97 -2.48 -3.67 -22.89
C ASN A 97 -1.34 -2.65 -23.05
N LEU A 98 -1.54 -1.67 -23.95
CA LEU A 98 -0.58 -0.59 -24.24
C LEU A 98 -0.17 0.19 -22.98
N VAL A 99 -1.11 0.40 -22.06
CA VAL A 99 -0.88 1.17 -20.83
C VAL A 99 0.10 0.46 -19.90
N GLU A 100 -0.10 -0.83 -19.69
CA GLU A 100 0.70 -1.67 -18.80
C GLU A 100 2.13 -1.83 -19.33
N HIS A 101 2.28 -1.93 -20.65
CA HIS A 101 3.58 -2.09 -21.29
C HIS A 101 4.41 -0.81 -21.25
N VAL A 102 3.81 0.34 -21.60
CA VAL A 102 4.49 1.65 -21.49
C VAL A 102 4.80 1.99 -20.03
N ALA A 103 3.91 1.65 -19.09
CA ALA A 103 4.15 1.85 -17.66
C ALA A 103 5.29 0.98 -17.11
N ALA A 104 5.43 -0.26 -17.57
CA ALA A 104 6.54 -1.13 -17.18
C ALA A 104 7.88 -0.56 -17.65
N LEU A 105 7.96 -0.12 -18.92
CA LEU A 105 9.15 0.49 -19.50
C LEU A 105 9.51 1.82 -18.81
N LEU A 106 8.52 2.63 -18.43
CA LEU A 106 8.73 3.86 -17.65
C LEU A 106 9.29 3.55 -16.25
N ALA A 107 8.71 2.59 -15.53
CA ALA A 107 9.17 2.22 -14.20
C ALA A 107 10.58 1.60 -14.24
N GLU A 108 10.90 0.83 -15.28
CA GLU A 108 12.25 0.29 -15.50
C GLU A 108 13.25 1.40 -15.85
N TYR A 109 12.86 2.39 -16.67
CA TYR A 109 13.75 3.49 -17.07
C TYR A 109 14.10 4.42 -15.90
N PHE A 110 13.13 4.70 -15.01
CA PHE A 110 13.29 5.65 -13.92
C PHE A 110 13.61 5.01 -12.56
N GLU A 111 13.62 3.67 -12.49
CA GLU A 111 13.94 2.86 -11.31
C GLU A 111 13.30 3.41 -10.01
N ASP A 112 14.09 4.04 -9.15
CA ASP A 112 13.66 4.54 -7.83
C ASP A 112 12.87 5.86 -7.87
N GLN A 113 12.83 6.55 -9.02
CA GLN A 113 12.21 7.88 -9.15
C GLN A 113 10.71 7.81 -9.47
N VAL A 114 10.24 6.70 -10.04
CA VAL A 114 8.86 6.52 -10.48
C VAL A 114 8.39 5.12 -10.10
N THR A 115 7.41 5.04 -9.21
CA THR A 115 6.77 3.75 -8.91
C THR A 115 5.95 3.27 -10.10
N TYR A 116 5.73 1.95 -10.20
CA TYR A 116 4.89 1.39 -11.27
C TYR A 116 3.50 2.04 -11.34
N GLU A 117 2.88 2.35 -10.19
CA GLU A 117 1.60 3.06 -10.12
C GLU A 117 1.67 4.47 -10.71
N GLN A 118 2.75 5.21 -10.44
CA GLN A 118 2.98 6.53 -11.03
C GLN A 118 3.20 6.43 -12.54
N ALA A 119 3.94 5.44 -13.02
CA ALA A 119 4.16 5.19 -14.44
C ALA A 119 2.86 4.88 -15.20
N VAL A 120 1.94 4.11 -14.58
CA VAL A 120 0.60 3.85 -15.11
C VAL A 120 -0.21 5.15 -15.23
N ASN A 121 -0.18 6.01 -14.21
CA ASN A 121 -0.92 7.28 -14.22
C ASN A 121 -0.39 8.26 -15.27
N ILE A 122 0.93 8.34 -15.43
CA ILE A 122 1.61 9.11 -16.50
C ILE A 122 1.13 8.62 -17.87
N THR A 123 1.11 7.31 -18.08
CA THR A 123 0.71 6.67 -19.33
C THR A 123 -0.78 6.88 -19.66
N ARG A 124 -1.66 6.69 -18.68
CA ARG A 124 -3.12 6.93 -18.84
C ARG A 124 -3.42 8.39 -19.15
N SER A 125 -2.70 9.32 -18.51
CA SER A 125 -2.83 10.75 -18.77
C SER A 125 -2.32 11.12 -20.17
N ALA A 126 -1.27 10.45 -20.67
CA ALA A 126 -0.76 10.64 -22.03
C ALA A 126 -1.70 10.09 -23.11
N ILE A 127 -2.45 9.04 -22.82
CA ILE A 127 -3.43 8.43 -23.75
C ILE A 127 -4.82 9.09 -23.65
N GLY A 128 -5.01 10.04 -22.72
CA GLY A 128 -6.27 10.77 -22.56
C GLY A 128 -7.35 10.01 -21.78
N LEU A 129 -6.99 8.97 -21.04
CA LEU A 129 -7.90 8.17 -20.21
C LEU A 129 -8.04 8.73 -18.78
N THR A 130 -8.27 10.04 -18.64
CA THR A 130 -8.57 10.64 -17.33
C THR A 130 -10.07 10.56 -17.08
N SER A 131 -10.47 9.89 -15.99
CA SER A 131 -11.86 9.91 -15.52
C SER A 131 -12.02 10.84 -14.32
N THR A 132 -13.14 11.60 -14.36
CA THR A 132 -13.80 12.46 -13.35
C THR A 132 -13.55 13.98 -13.44
N PRO A 133 -14.51 14.87 -13.05
CA PRO A 133 -15.97 14.71 -12.82
C PRO A 133 -16.86 15.79 -13.50
N LEU A 134 -18.07 15.45 -13.98
CA LEU A 134 -19.10 16.45 -14.33
C LEU A 134 -20.53 15.96 -14.06
N THR A 135 -21.28 16.69 -13.24
CA THR A 135 -22.74 16.84 -13.31
C THR A 135 -23.08 17.87 -14.41
N PRO A 136 -24.20 17.80 -15.18
CA PRO A 136 -25.53 18.20 -14.67
C PRO A 136 -26.78 17.51 -15.29
N SER A 137 -27.87 17.49 -14.49
CA SER A 137 -29.32 17.62 -14.81
C SER A 137 -29.99 16.89 -16.00
N SER A 138 -30.98 16.01 -15.73
CA SER A 138 -32.44 16.23 -16.01
C SER A 138 -33.29 14.93 -15.97
N ASP A 139 -34.46 15.06 -15.33
CA ASP A 139 -35.78 14.43 -15.55
C ASP A 139 -35.98 12.90 -15.75
N GLY A 140 -36.76 12.31 -14.82
CA GLY A 140 -38.00 11.63 -15.20
C GLY A 140 -38.12 10.10 -15.06
N ALA A 141 -38.81 9.67 -13.98
CA ALA A 141 -39.69 8.50 -13.87
C ALA A 141 -39.13 7.05 -13.80
N ASN A 142 -39.03 6.57 -12.57
CA ASN A 142 -39.62 5.33 -12.02
C ASN A 142 -39.60 4.04 -12.86
N GLU A 143 -38.84 3.04 -12.40
CA GLU A 143 -39.40 1.72 -12.06
C GLU A 143 -38.45 0.91 -11.17
N THR A 144 -39.04 0.30 -10.14
CA THR A 144 -38.46 -0.54 -9.11
C THR A 144 -37.77 -1.80 -9.64
N ARG A 145 -36.72 -2.24 -8.92
CA ARG A 145 -36.53 -3.59 -8.37
C ARG A 145 -35.21 -4.28 -8.76
N GLU A 146 -34.48 -4.65 -7.70
CA GLU A 146 -33.45 -5.69 -7.60
C GLU A 146 -32.23 -5.59 -8.52
N GLN A 147 -31.08 -5.20 -7.94
CA GLN A 147 -29.90 -6.06 -7.93
C GLN A 147 -28.84 -5.55 -6.95
N MET A 148 -28.19 -6.52 -6.30
CA MET A 148 -27.14 -6.37 -5.31
C MET A 148 -25.98 -5.52 -5.84
N GLU A 149 -25.67 -4.42 -5.16
CA GLU A 149 -24.40 -3.73 -5.34
C GLU A 149 -23.30 -4.51 -4.59
N HIS A 150 -22.58 -5.33 -5.35
CA HIS A 150 -21.30 -5.87 -4.96
C HIS A 150 -20.28 -4.74 -5.09
N ASN A 151 -20.09 -3.98 -4.00
CA ASN A 151 -18.98 -3.03 -3.88
C ASN A 151 -17.67 -3.82 -3.82
N ASN A 152 -17.12 -4.11 -4.99
CA ASN A 152 -15.71 -4.45 -5.17
C ASN A 152 -14.90 -3.15 -5.05
N GLU A 153 -14.70 -2.73 -3.81
CA GLU A 153 -13.50 -1.98 -3.43
C GLU A 153 -12.32 -2.95 -3.65
N SER A 154 -11.68 -2.88 -4.82
CA SER A 154 -10.38 -3.51 -5.06
C SER A 154 -9.33 -2.65 -4.36
N ASP A 155 -9.23 -2.83 -3.04
CA ASP A 155 -8.03 -2.51 -2.29
C ASP A 155 -6.90 -3.42 -2.81
N GLU A 156 -6.13 -2.95 -3.79
CA GLU A 156 -4.88 -3.62 -4.18
C GLU A 156 -3.79 -3.32 -3.14
N ASP A 157 -3.99 -3.80 -1.90
CA ASP A 157 -2.89 -4.35 -1.08
C ASP A 157 -2.70 -5.77 -1.62
N ALA A 158 -1.96 -5.89 -2.72
CA ALA A 158 -1.52 -7.16 -3.25
C ALA A 158 -0.65 -7.85 -2.19
N SER A 159 -1.30 -8.63 -1.33
CA SER A 159 -0.68 -9.70 -0.59
C SER A 159 -0.12 -10.69 -1.62
N LEU A 160 1.14 -10.48 -2.01
CA LEU A 160 1.92 -11.49 -2.68
C LEU A 160 2.04 -12.67 -1.71
N SER A 161 1.27 -13.73 -1.98
CA SER A 161 1.57 -15.05 -1.47
C SER A 161 2.85 -15.52 -2.16
N LEU A 162 4.01 -15.15 -1.64
CA LEU A 162 5.28 -15.67 -2.10
C LEU A 162 6.17 -16.06 -0.92
N SER A 163 6.27 -17.38 -0.76
CA SER A 163 7.35 -18.10 -0.09
C SER A 163 7.41 -17.99 1.43
N ASP A 164 7.55 -19.16 2.05
CA ASP A 164 7.65 -19.51 3.48
C ASP A 164 8.88 -18.90 4.20
N ASN A 165 9.17 -17.63 3.94
CA ASN A 165 10.14 -16.81 4.65
C ASN A 165 9.41 -15.61 5.24
N GLU A 166 8.76 -15.82 6.39
CA GLU A 166 8.37 -14.72 7.26
C GLU A 166 9.60 -13.83 7.52
N GLU A 167 9.53 -12.61 6.99
CA GLU A 167 10.44 -11.53 7.29
C GLU A 167 10.36 -11.24 8.79
N TYR A 168 11.36 -11.69 9.56
CA TYR A 168 11.48 -11.37 10.99
C TYR A 168 11.83 -9.90 11.11
N ILE A 169 10.92 -9.09 11.64
CA ILE A 169 10.95 -7.64 11.43
C ILE A 169 11.79 -6.89 12.47
N ALA A 170 12.14 -7.51 13.61
CA ALA A 170 12.92 -6.84 14.66
C ALA A 170 13.67 -7.80 15.60
N GLU A 171 14.84 -7.36 16.09
CA GLU A 171 15.47 -7.85 17.30
C GLU A 171 14.82 -7.14 18.50
N GLY A 172 14.24 -7.89 19.44
CA GLY A 172 13.55 -7.31 20.59
C GLY A 172 12.94 -8.36 21.50
N GLU A 173 12.18 -7.89 22.49
CA GLU A 173 11.44 -8.73 23.44
C GLU A 173 10.01 -8.94 22.95
N CYS A 174 9.52 -10.18 23.03
CA CYS A 174 8.13 -10.48 22.72
C CYS A 174 7.19 -9.79 23.72
N GLU A 175 6.21 -9.04 23.24
CA GLU A 175 5.30 -8.24 24.10
C GLU A 175 4.35 -9.09 24.96
N LEU A 176 4.27 -10.41 24.74
CA LEU A 176 3.51 -11.31 25.60
C LEU A 176 4.40 -12.09 26.57
N CYS A 177 5.45 -12.75 26.08
CA CYS A 177 6.27 -13.66 26.89
C CYS A 177 7.62 -13.07 27.32
N GLU A 178 7.92 -11.82 26.97
CA GLU A 178 9.12 -11.07 27.37
C GLU A 178 10.44 -11.75 26.98
N ARG A 179 10.41 -12.70 26.04
CA ARG A 179 11.64 -13.36 25.56
C ARG A 179 12.30 -12.52 24.48
N GLU A 180 13.60 -12.38 24.61
CA GLU A 180 14.48 -11.84 23.56
C GLU A 180 14.75 -12.92 22.50
N ILE A 181 14.05 -12.80 21.37
CA ILE A 181 13.95 -13.85 20.36
C ILE A 181 13.52 -13.23 19.02
N LYS A 182 13.65 -13.95 17.91
CA LYS A 182 13.12 -13.46 16.63
C LYS A 182 11.60 -13.25 16.70
N LEU A 183 11.14 -12.04 16.34
CA LEU A 183 9.74 -11.63 16.44
C LEU A 183 9.04 -11.59 15.07
N THR A 184 7.73 -11.76 15.12
CA THR A 184 6.81 -11.61 14.01
C THR A 184 5.84 -10.49 14.34
N ARG A 185 5.41 -9.75 13.32
CA ARG A 185 4.39 -8.71 13.49
C ARG A 185 3.00 -9.33 13.53
N HIS A 186 2.23 -8.99 14.55
CA HIS A 186 0.85 -9.41 14.74
C HIS A 186 -0.07 -8.19 14.68
N HIS A 187 -1.08 -8.22 13.82
CA HIS A 187 -2.08 -7.15 13.77
C HIS A 187 -3.09 -7.34 14.91
N LEU A 188 -3.17 -6.36 15.82
CA LEU A 188 -4.10 -6.39 16.96
C LEU A 188 -5.56 -6.42 16.51
N ILE A 189 -5.85 -5.77 15.39
CA ILE A 189 -7.10 -5.92 14.66
C ILE A 189 -6.77 -6.66 13.36
N PRO A 190 -7.13 -7.95 13.22
CA PRO A 190 -6.75 -8.74 12.05
C PRO A 190 -7.25 -8.12 10.74
N LYS A 191 -6.39 -8.11 9.71
CA LYS A 191 -6.69 -7.50 8.39
C LYS A 191 -8.00 -8.00 7.77
N SER A 192 -8.30 -9.29 7.93
CA SER A 192 -9.54 -9.93 7.47
C SER A 192 -10.81 -9.29 8.05
N THR A 193 -10.71 -8.64 9.21
CA THR A 193 -11.83 -8.01 9.90
C THR A 193 -12.00 -6.53 9.56
N TRP A 194 -11.02 -5.89 8.92
CA TRP A 194 -10.98 -4.43 8.74
C TRP A 194 -12.21 -3.86 8.03
N LYS A 195 -12.68 -4.51 6.95
CA LYS A 195 -13.88 -4.08 6.22
C LYS A 195 -15.10 -4.01 7.15
N LYS A 196 -15.29 -5.03 7.98
CA LYS A 196 -16.40 -5.11 8.94
C LYS A 196 -16.26 -4.10 10.07
N ILE A 197 -15.06 -3.97 10.65
CA ILE A 197 -14.82 -3.02 11.74
C ILE A 197 -14.95 -1.58 11.26
N ARG A 198 -14.45 -1.23 10.06
CA ARG A 198 -14.61 0.10 9.46
C ARG A 198 -16.10 0.47 9.30
N GLN A 199 -16.91 -0.45 8.80
CA GLN A 199 -18.36 -0.25 8.67
C GLN A 199 -19.05 -0.02 10.03
N ARG A 200 -18.62 -0.76 11.06
CA ARG A 200 -19.13 -0.59 12.44
C ARG A 200 -18.70 0.73 13.04
N ILE A 201 -17.46 1.17 12.83
CA ILE A 201 -16.98 2.50 13.25
C ILE A 201 -17.82 3.59 12.58
N GLN A 202 -18.07 3.50 11.27
CA GLN A 202 -18.92 4.47 10.57
C GLN A 202 -20.34 4.51 11.14
N THR A 203 -20.93 3.34 11.38
CA THR A 203 -22.28 3.23 11.95
C THR A 203 -22.34 3.80 13.36
N ALA A 204 -21.31 3.54 14.17
CA ALA A 204 -21.19 4.08 15.52
C ALA A 204 -20.97 5.60 15.52
N SER A 205 -20.16 6.13 14.60
CA SER A 205 -19.97 7.58 14.40
C SER A 205 -21.30 8.28 14.10
N ASN A 206 -22.09 7.74 13.17
CA ASN A 206 -23.42 8.27 12.87
C ASN A 206 -24.34 8.25 14.11
N ALA A 207 -24.31 7.15 14.89
CA ALA A 207 -25.08 7.05 16.12
C ALA A 207 -24.60 8.05 17.20
N MET A 208 -23.30 8.32 17.28
CA MET A 208 -22.73 9.33 18.17
C MET A 208 -23.15 10.75 17.77
N ALA A 209 -23.20 11.07 16.48
CA ALA A 209 -23.71 12.33 15.96
C ALA A 209 -25.21 12.55 16.31
N GLU A 210 -25.98 11.47 16.37
CA GLU A 210 -27.38 11.46 16.82
C GLU A 210 -27.53 11.51 18.37
N ASN A 211 -26.44 11.64 19.12
CA ASN A 211 -26.39 11.53 20.60
C ASN A 211 -26.88 10.17 21.14
N ASN A 212 -26.79 9.11 20.34
CA ASN A 212 -27.18 7.75 20.72
C ASN A 212 -25.96 6.88 21.06
N THR A 213 -25.36 7.16 22.23
CA THR A 213 -24.16 6.45 22.72
C THR A 213 -24.40 4.96 22.95
N ASN A 214 -25.60 4.58 23.40
CA ASN A 214 -25.96 3.19 23.61
C ASN A 214 -25.94 2.38 22.31
N LYS A 215 -26.43 2.97 21.21
CA LYS A 215 -26.38 2.34 19.88
C LYS A 215 -24.93 2.19 19.41
N ALA A 216 -24.08 3.20 19.59
CA ALA A 216 -22.66 3.11 19.27
C ALA A 216 -21.95 1.98 20.04
N ARG A 217 -22.21 1.87 21.35
CA ARG A 217 -21.68 0.81 22.21
C ARG A 217 -22.14 -0.59 21.78
N ILE A 218 -23.42 -0.76 21.41
CA ILE A 218 -23.94 -2.04 20.91
C ILE A 218 -23.28 -2.42 19.59
N VAL A 219 -23.10 -1.45 18.69
CA VAL A 219 -22.51 -1.69 17.37
C VAL A 219 -21.04 -2.10 17.49
N LEU A 220 -20.24 -1.42 18.30
CA LEU A 220 -18.81 -1.72 18.44
C LEU A 220 -18.51 -2.82 19.45
N GLY A 221 -19.41 -3.08 20.40
CA GLY A 221 -19.12 -3.88 21.58
C GLY A 221 -18.47 -3.06 22.68
N ASP A 222 -18.54 -3.54 23.92
CA ASP A 222 -18.16 -2.76 25.10
C ASP A 222 -16.66 -2.41 25.13
N VAL A 223 -15.80 -3.37 24.82
CA VAL A 223 -14.34 -3.17 24.88
C VAL A 223 -13.87 -2.30 23.73
N LEU A 224 -14.19 -2.67 22.48
CA LEU A 224 -13.79 -1.88 21.32
C LEU A 224 -14.33 -0.44 21.37
N PHE A 225 -15.54 -0.22 21.87
CA PHE A 225 -16.06 1.14 22.07
C PHE A 225 -15.23 1.96 23.06
N ALA A 226 -14.76 1.34 24.15
CA ALA A 226 -13.94 2.01 25.15
C ALA A 226 -12.51 2.31 24.67
N GLU A 227 -11.95 1.43 23.84
CA GLU A 227 -10.57 1.53 23.34
C GLU A 227 -10.42 2.38 22.07
N ILE A 228 -11.51 2.60 21.31
CA ILE A 228 -11.46 3.45 20.13
C ILE A 228 -11.26 4.93 20.55
N PRO A 229 -10.24 5.62 20.01
CA PRO A 229 -10.06 7.05 20.22
C PRO A 229 -11.29 7.87 19.78
N HIS A 230 -11.71 8.82 20.62
CA HIS A 230 -12.85 9.69 20.34
C HIS A 230 -12.73 10.43 19.00
N ASP A 231 -11.50 10.80 18.60
CA ASP A 231 -11.24 11.46 17.32
C ASP A 231 -11.66 10.60 16.12
N ILE A 232 -11.52 9.27 16.21
CA ILE A 232 -11.94 8.34 15.15
C ILE A 232 -13.47 8.20 15.11
N LEU A 233 -14.14 8.30 16.26
CA LEU A 233 -15.61 8.32 16.28
C LEU A 233 -16.17 9.62 15.73
N ASN A 234 -15.45 10.74 15.85
CA ASN A 234 -15.82 12.02 15.28
C ASN A 234 -15.47 12.12 13.79
N ASP A 235 -14.36 11.53 13.37
CA ASP A 235 -13.89 11.45 11.99
C ASP A 235 -13.44 10.02 11.63
N PRO A 236 -14.35 9.20 11.06
CA PRO A 236 -14.06 7.83 10.67
C PRO A 236 -12.93 7.66 9.65
N SER A 237 -12.53 8.73 8.94
CA SER A 237 -11.41 8.68 7.99
C SER A 237 -10.07 8.37 8.68
N LEU A 238 -9.96 8.67 9.98
CA LEU A 238 -8.77 8.41 10.81
C LEU A 238 -8.65 6.94 11.26
N SER A 239 -9.65 6.09 10.97
CA SER A 239 -9.68 4.69 11.40
C SER A 239 -8.52 3.84 10.88
N LYS A 240 -7.89 4.23 9.76
CA LYS A 240 -6.76 3.49 9.16
C LYS A 240 -5.61 3.29 10.14
N GLY A 241 -5.21 4.32 10.90
CA GLY A 241 -4.10 4.22 11.85
C GLY A 241 -4.40 3.25 13.00
N PHE A 242 -5.65 3.24 13.47
CA PHE A 242 -6.10 2.33 14.53
C PHE A 242 -6.17 0.87 14.07
N LEU A 243 -6.69 0.61 12.86
CA LEU A 243 -6.76 -0.75 12.29
C LEU A 243 -5.37 -1.33 11.99
N ASN A 244 -4.42 -0.48 11.61
CA ASN A 244 -3.04 -0.88 11.32
C ASN A 244 -2.17 -1.10 12.57
N LYS A 245 -2.71 -0.96 13.79
CA LYS A 245 -1.94 -1.22 15.01
C LYS A 245 -1.44 -2.66 15.04
N THR A 246 -0.17 -2.81 15.36
CA THR A 246 0.50 -4.11 15.45
C THR A 246 1.27 -4.25 16.75
N CYS A 247 1.53 -5.48 17.15
CA CYS A 247 2.43 -5.85 18.24
C CYS A 247 3.47 -6.87 17.77
N ASP A 248 4.59 -6.96 18.48
CA ASP A 248 5.72 -7.81 18.14
C ASP A 248 5.72 -9.07 19.02
N LEU A 249 5.38 -10.21 18.39
CA LEU A 249 5.21 -11.49 19.06
C LEU A 249 6.19 -12.52 18.55
N CYS A 250 6.75 -13.33 19.46
CA CYS A 250 7.45 -14.53 19.03
C CYS A 250 6.48 -15.51 18.35
N ARG A 251 6.95 -16.31 17.39
CA ARG A 251 6.09 -17.23 16.63
C ARG A 251 5.21 -18.15 17.49
N PRO A 252 5.68 -18.72 18.63
CA PRO A 252 4.82 -19.46 19.55
C PRO A 252 3.66 -18.63 20.13
N CYS A 253 3.92 -17.40 20.56
CA CYS A 253 2.89 -16.51 21.09
C CYS A 253 1.89 -16.09 20.00
N HIS A 254 2.38 -15.72 18.82
CA HIS A 254 1.53 -15.39 17.68
C HIS A 254 0.58 -16.56 17.34
N THR A 255 1.12 -17.77 17.21
CA THR A 255 0.31 -18.98 16.96
C THR A 255 -0.72 -19.20 18.06
N GLN A 256 -0.33 -19.01 19.33
CA GLN A 256 -1.23 -19.21 20.45
C GLN A 256 -2.41 -18.24 20.45
N VAL A 257 -2.19 -16.96 20.14
CA VAL A 257 -3.25 -15.95 20.09
C VAL A 257 -4.36 -16.37 19.11
N HIS A 258 -3.99 -16.79 17.90
CA HIS A 258 -4.95 -17.29 16.90
C HIS A 258 -5.52 -18.68 17.21
N THR A 259 -4.88 -19.44 18.10
CA THR A 259 -5.41 -20.73 18.56
C THR A 259 -6.50 -20.53 19.61
N LEU A 260 -6.35 -19.53 20.49
CA LEU A 260 -7.28 -19.25 21.58
C LEU A 260 -8.48 -18.41 21.14
N HIS A 261 -8.28 -17.49 20.19
CA HIS A 261 -9.30 -16.56 19.77
C HIS A 261 -9.43 -16.49 18.26
N ASP A 262 -10.67 -16.42 17.79
CA ASP A 262 -10.95 -16.12 16.39
C ASP A 262 -10.66 -14.64 16.07
N GLU A 263 -10.57 -14.34 14.77
CA GLU A 263 -10.16 -13.01 14.30
C GLU A 263 -11.15 -11.90 14.71
N MET A 264 -12.45 -12.19 14.76
CA MET A 264 -13.47 -11.20 15.12
C MET A 264 -13.46 -10.93 16.63
N VAL A 265 -13.29 -11.95 17.45
CA VAL A 265 -13.14 -11.84 18.90
C VAL A 265 -11.90 -11.02 19.25
N LEU A 266 -10.78 -11.24 18.55
CA LEU A 266 -9.58 -10.41 18.68
C LEU A 266 -9.88 -8.94 18.41
N ALA A 267 -10.53 -8.64 17.28
CA ALA A 267 -10.89 -7.27 16.91
C ALA A 267 -11.84 -6.58 17.90
N GLU A 268 -12.80 -7.32 18.49
CA GLU A 268 -13.83 -6.76 19.37
C GLU A 268 -13.42 -6.65 20.84
N LYS A 269 -12.71 -7.66 21.36
CA LYS A 269 -12.39 -7.79 22.78
C LYS A 269 -10.93 -7.51 23.11
N TYR A 270 -10.02 -7.68 22.14
CA TYR A 270 -8.59 -7.58 22.37
C TYR A 270 -7.89 -6.64 21.37
N PRO A 271 -8.36 -5.38 21.18
CA PRO A 271 -7.79 -4.46 20.19
C PRO A 271 -6.42 -3.86 20.60
N THR A 272 -5.90 -4.18 21.78
CA THR A 272 -4.61 -3.70 22.30
C THR A 272 -3.82 -4.81 22.99
N VAL A 273 -2.51 -4.61 23.17
CA VAL A 273 -1.64 -5.57 23.88
C VAL A 273 -2.08 -5.73 25.34
N GLU A 274 -2.48 -4.64 25.99
CA GLU A 274 -2.96 -4.65 27.36
C GLU A 274 -4.18 -5.55 27.50
N LYS A 275 -5.11 -5.50 26.53
CA LYS A 275 -6.28 -6.39 26.52
C LYS A 275 -5.90 -7.85 26.31
N LEU A 276 -4.94 -8.15 25.43
CA LEU A 276 -4.42 -9.52 25.30
C LEU A 276 -3.81 -10.03 26.62
N LEU A 277 -3.17 -9.16 27.39
CA LEU A 277 -2.59 -9.49 28.70
C LEU A 277 -3.64 -9.55 29.84
N GLU A 278 -4.88 -9.10 29.61
CA GLU A 278 -5.99 -9.33 30.55
C GLU A 278 -6.54 -10.76 30.45
N ASP A 279 -6.30 -11.46 29.33
CA ASP A 279 -6.78 -12.83 29.12
C ASP A 279 -5.97 -13.86 29.93
N GLU A 280 -6.67 -14.63 30.77
CA GLU A 280 -6.02 -15.60 31.65
C GLU A 280 -5.28 -16.72 30.90
N GLU A 281 -5.80 -17.18 29.76
CA GLU A 281 -5.22 -18.28 29.00
C GLU A 281 -3.95 -17.82 28.28
N ILE A 282 -3.99 -16.63 27.68
CA ILE A 282 -2.83 -15.99 27.07
C ILE A 282 -1.73 -15.78 28.12
N VAL A 283 -2.06 -15.21 29.30
CA VAL A 283 -1.08 -14.97 30.36
C VAL A 283 -0.47 -16.27 30.90
N LYS A 284 -1.29 -17.32 31.10
CA LYS A 284 -0.79 -18.64 31.53
C LYS A 284 0.20 -19.20 30.52
N PHE A 285 -0.12 -19.11 29.23
CA PHE A 285 0.78 -19.54 28.16
C PHE A 285 2.05 -18.70 28.11
N ALA A 286 1.95 -17.37 28.17
CA ALA A 286 3.08 -16.45 28.12
C ALA A 286 4.10 -16.73 29.24
N LYS A 287 3.61 -16.92 30.48
CA LYS A 287 4.45 -17.29 31.64
C LYS A 287 5.16 -18.63 31.47
N TRP A 288 4.50 -19.60 30.83
CA TRP A 288 5.12 -20.87 30.49
C TRP A 288 6.16 -20.72 29.38
N ALA A 289 5.84 -19.96 28.33
CA ALA A 289 6.68 -19.71 27.17
C ALA A 289 7.97 -18.98 27.54
N ASN A 290 7.89 -18.01 28.45
CA ASN A 290 9.04 -17.28 29.01
C ASN A 290 10.14 -18.21 29.55
N LYS A 291 9.74 -19.34 30.14
CA LYS A 291 10.67 -20.34 30.73
C LYS A 291 11.26 -21.31 29.70
N GLN A 292 10.75 -21.31 28.47
CA GLN A 292 11.20 -22.25 27.43
C GLN A 292 12.43 -21.72 26.70
N LYS A 293 13.34 -22.63 26.34
CA LYS A 293 14.53 -22.33 25.54
C LYS A 293 14.12 -21.76 24.17
N CYS A 294 14.82 -20.73 23.70
CA CYS A 294 14.54 -20.07 22.43
C CYS A 294 14.76 -20.99 21.20
N GLY A 295 15.60 -22.03 21.32
CA GLY A 295 15.79 -23.05 20.30
C GLY A 295 16.15 -22.44 18.94
N LYS A 296 15.42 -22.82 17.89
CA LYS A 296 15.64 -22.35 16.51
C LYS A 296 15.37 -20.86 16.27
N TYR A 297 14.74 -20.19 17.22
CA TYR A 297 14.36 -18.78 17.09
C TYR A 297 15.32 -17.85 17.83
N SER A 298 16.42 -18.36 18.40
CA SER A 298 17.44 -17.51 19.03
C SER A 298 17.97 -16.45 18.06
N LEU A 299 18.26 -15.26 18.59
CA LEU A 299 19.01 -14.24 17.84
C LEU A 299 20.40 -14.79 17.50
N SER A 300 20.81 -14.67 16.24
CA SER A 300 22.16 -15.05 15.81
C SER A 300 23.12 -13.98 16.33
N ARG A 301 23.88 -14.33 17.37
CA ARG A 301 24.87 -13.46 17.99
C ARG A 301 26.22 -13.56 17.29
#